data_AF-A0A6N8UN04-F1
#
_entry.id   AF-A0A6N8UN04-F1
#
_cell.length_a   1.000
_cell.length_b   1.000
_cell.length_c   1.000
_cell.angle_alpha   90.00
_cell.angle_beta   90.00
_cell.angle_gamma   90.00
#
_symmetry.space_group_name_H-M   'P 1'
#
loop_
_entity.id
_entity.type
_entity.pdbx_description
1 polymer ?
#
loop_
_entity_poly.entity_id
_entity_poly.type
_entity_poly.pdbx_seq_one_letter_code
_entity_poly.pdbx_strand_id
1 'polypeptide(L)'
;MASTTSPLTPQKGLKSFVAKYGLAVDLIGLLLSNVVIHTLYVILIEPAAANALAVADSTGTVPERTFAIIFKDLEQELCLILTLWCIWLWFFRYRLFQSDGYLLELDILRLDRLDDETLRSGKSILAFVDERIQHLQSEVSGTQLVNALDLAVQRLRLNQSFHEANEVATEACDLHLELLNSRLSISKYILWAIPSVGFLGTVRGISEALTQAHEAMQGDISGIGASLGVAFNSTYVALFLSLILMLISNTLQGREERLVARFKHFIATSFIPVLSSRLTEETAIQADAEEDAIE
;
A
#
# COMPACT_ATOMS: atom_id res chain seq x y z
N MET A 1 -12.55 22.17 36.40
CA MET A 1 -13.54 21.51 35.51
C MET A 1 -13.62 22.30 34.22
N ALA A 2 -12.85 21.92 33.21
CA ALA A 2 -13.03 22.36 31.82
C ALA A 2 -12.42 21.26 30.95
N SER A 3 -13.22 20.24 30.66
CA SER A 3 -12.90 19.19 29.70
C SER A 3 -12.96 19.78 28.30
N THR A 4 -11.84 20.27 27.79
CA THR A 4 -11.67 20.59 26.37
C THR A 4 -11.55 19.28 25.61
N THR A 5 -12.69 18.75 25.17
CA THR A 5 -12.76 17.72 24.14
C THR A 5 -12.17 18.29 22.85
N SER A 6 -10.94 17.90 22.54
CA SER A 6 -10.32 18.17 21.24
C SER A 6 -11.25 17.63 20.14
N PRO A 7 -11.61 18.42 19.11
CA PRO A 7 -12.41 17.93 18.01
C PRO A 7 -11.59 16.87 17.29
N LEU A 8 -12.06 15.62 17.32
CA LEU A 8 -11.54 14.53 16.51
C LEU A 8 -11.43 15.03 15.07
N THR A 9 -10.20 15.31 14.63
CA THR A 9 -9.93 15.64 13.23
C THR A 9 -10.49 14.50 12.37
N PRO A 10 -11.24 14.79 11.29
CA PRO A 10 -11.93 13.78 10.48
C PRO A 10 -10.99 12.69 9.91
N GLN A 11 -9.68 12.98 9.89
CA GLN A 11 -8.61 12.06 9.50
C GLN A 11 -8.35 10.93 10.52
N LYS A 12 -8.54 11.15 11.83
CA LYS A 12 -8.33 10.11 12.87
C LYS A 12 -9.46 9.07 12.90
N GLY A 13 -10.70 9.51 12.72
CA GLY A 13 -11.88 8.61 12.68
C GLY A 13 -11.89 7.70 11.43
N LEU A 14 -11.48 8.23 10.28
CA LEU A 14 -11.38 7.43 9.05
C LEU A 14 -10.25 6.39 9.14
N LYS A 15 -9.10 6.78 9.73
CA LYS A 15 -7.98 5.87 9.99
C LYS A 15 -8.37 4.70 10.90
N SER A 16 -9.05 4.98 12.00
CA SER A 16 -9.49 3.93 12.94
C SER A 16 -10.59 3.04 12.37
N PHE A 17 -11.50 3.60 11.57
CA PHE A 17 -12.54 2.83 10.87
C PHE A 17 -11.94 1.88 9.83
N VAL A 18 -11.04 2.36 8.96
CA VAL A 18 -10.37 1.52 7.95
C VAL A 18 -9.49 0.46 8.61
N ALA A 19 -8.80 0.79 9.72
CA ALA A 19 -8.00 -0.19 10.46
C ALA A 19 -8.86 -1.32 11.06
N LYS A 20 -10.11 -1.02 11.47
CA LYS A 20 -11.02 -1.98 12.09
C LYS A 20 -11.89 -2.75 11.08
N TYR A 21 -12.26 -2.11 9.96
CA TYR A 21 -13.18 -2.64 8.95
C TYR A 21 -12.55 -2.71 7.55
N GLY A 22 -11.24 -2.97 7.47
CA GLY A 22 -10.48 -2.95 6.20
C GLY A 22 -11.13 -3.78 5.08
N LEU A 23 -11.58 -5.00 5.40
CA LEU A 23 -12.29 -5.84 4.43
C LEU A 23 -13.59 -5.21 3.90
N ALA A 24 -14.36 -4.51 4.74
CA ALA A 24 -15.60 -3.89 4.31
C ALA A 24 -15.32 -2.73 3.34
N VAL A 25 -14.28 -1.93 3.59
CA VAL A 25 -13.86 -0.85 2.70
C VAL A 25 -13.35 -1.39 1.36
N ASP A 26 -12.61 -2.50 1.39
CA ASP A 26 -12.12 -3.19 0.20
C ASP A 26 -13.30 -3.73 -0.64
N LEU A 27 -14.32 -4.33 0.00
CA LEU A 27 -15.53 -4.83 -0.66
C LEU A 27 -16.41 -3.71 -1.23
N ILE A 28 -16.57 -2.60 -0.50
CA ILE A 28 -17.27 -1.42 -1.01
C ILE A 28 -16.55 -0.89 -2.24
N GLY A 29 -15.22 -0.87 -2.23
CA GLY A 29 -14.39 -0.50 -3.38
C GLY A 29 -14.64 -1.40 -4.60
N LEU A 30 -14.77 -2.71 -4.38
CA LEU A 30 -15.07 -3.67 -5.44
C LEU A 30 -16.46 -3.43 -6.04
N LEU A 31 -17.48 -3.27 -5.19
CA LEU A 31 -18.86 -2.99 -5.62
C LEU A 31 -18.93 -1.67 -6.41
N LEU A 32 -18.28 -0.62 -5.91
CA LEU A 32 -18.22 0.67 -6.60
C LEU A 32 -17.51 0.53 -7.94
N SER A 33 -16.38 -0.19 -8.00
CA SER A 33 -15.65 -0.42 -9.23
C SER A 33 -16.48 -1.16 -10.26
N ASN A 34 -17.24 -2.18 -9.83
CA ASN A 34 -18.18 -2.91 -10.67
C ASN A 34 -19.26 -1.97 -11.23
N VAL A 35 -19.95 -1.20 -10.37
CA VAL A 35 -21.02 -0.29 -10.82
C VAL A 35 -20.48 0.75 -11.80
N VAL A 36 -19.33 1.36 -11.52
CA VAL A 36 -18.74 2.40 -12.37
C VAL A 36 -18.36 1.86 -13.74
N ILE A 37 -17.64 0.73 -13.80
CA ILE A 37 -17.21 0.15 -15.07
C ILE A 37 -18.40 -0.41 -15.84
N HIS A 38 -19.31 -1.12 -15.18
CA HIS A 38 -20.49 -1.68 -15.84
C HIS A 38 -21.39 -0.59 -16.43
N THR A 39 -21.61 0.50 -15.70
CA THR A 39 -22.36 1.65 -16.20
C THR A 39 -21.69 2.28 -17.43
N LEU A 40 -20.35 2.39 -17.42
CA LEU A 40 -19.59 2.88 -18.56
C LEU A 40 -19.72 1.96 -19.78
N TYR A 41 -19.76 0.64 -19.56
CA TYR A 41 -19.95 -0.35 -20.63
C TYR A 41 -21.32 -0.20 -21.30
N VAL A 42 -22.40 -0.21 -20.52
CA VAL A 42 -23.77 -0.11 -21.01
C VAL A 42 -24.04 1.21 -21.73
N ILE A 43 -23.47 2.32 -21.24
CA ILE A 43 -23.73 3.66 -21.82
C ILE A 43 -22.85 3.95 -23.04
N LEU A 44 -21.59 3.52 -23.06
CA LEU A 44 -20.62 3.93 -24.08
C LEU A 44 -20.12 2.79 -24.96
N ILE A 45 -19.69 1.67 -24.38
CA ILE A 45 -18.94 0.64 -25.12
C ILE A 45 -19.89 -0.26 -25.92
N GLU A 46 -20.92 -0.80 -25.28
CA GLU A 46 -21.91 -1.67 -25.93
C GLU A 46 -22.60 -0.99 -27.12
N PRO A 47 -23.18 0.23 -26.99
CA PRO A 47 -23.85 0.87 -28.11
C PRO A 47 -22.87 1.26 -29.23
N ALA A 48 -21.65 1.70 -28.89
CA ALA A 48 -20.65 2.03 -29.89
C ALA A 48 -20.17 0.79 -30.67
N ALA A 49 -19.96 -0.34 -29.98
CA ALA A 49 -19.62 -1.60 -30.61
C ALA A 49 -20.76 -2.13 -31.49
N ALA A 50 -22.00 -2.07 -31.01
CA ALA A 50 -23.18 -2.48 -31.76
C ALA A 50 -23.35 -1.67 -33.06
N ASN A 51 -23.15 -0.35 -33.01
CA ASN A 51 -23.21 0.50 -34.20
C ASN A 51 -22.11 0.14 -35.21
N ALA A 52 -20.88 -0.10 -34.75
CA ALA A 52 -19.77 -0.46 -35.63
C ALA A 52 -19.99 -1.83 -36.30
N LEU A 53 -20.56 -2.80 -35.57
CA LEU A 53 -20.94 -4.10 -36.12
C LEU A 53 -22.09 -3.98 -37.13
N ALA A 54 -23.13 -3.20 -36.83
CA ALA A 54 -24.25 -2.99 -37.73
C ALA A 54 -23.84 -2.33 -39.06
N VAL A 55 -22.89 -1.38 -39.02
CA VAL A 55 -22.32 -0.79 -40.23
C VAL A 55 -21.57 -1.84 -41.04
N ALA A 56 -20.72 -2.63 -40.40
CA ALA A 56 -19.94 -3.69 -41.04
C ALA A 56 -20.82 -4.75 -41.71
N ASP A 57 -21.90 -5.15 -41.05
CA ASP A 57 -22.89 -6.10 -41.57
C ASP A 57 -23.62 -5.51 -42.80
N SER A 58 -23.96 -4.21 -42.77
CA SER A 58 -24.64 -3.54 -43.88
C SER A 58 -23.76 -3.37 -45.13
N THR A 59 -22.44 -3.26 -44.95
CA THR A 59 -21.47 -3.08 -46.03
C THR A 59 -20.81 -4.38 -46.47
N GLY A 60 -21.05 -5.50 -45.76
CA GLY A 60 -20.40 -6.79 -46.01
C GLY A 60 -18.89 -6.73 -45.78
N THR A 61 -18.42 -5.80 -44.94
CA THR A 61 -17.00 -5.59 -44.65
C THR A 61 -16.66 -6.04 -43.24
N VAL A 62 -15.38 -6.31 -42.97
CA VAL A 62 -14.92 -6.61 -41.61
C VAL A 62 -15.06 -5.36 -40.72
N PRO A 63 -15.51 -5.47 -39.46
CA PRO A 63 -15.63 -4.33 -38.57
C PRO A 63 -14.31 -3.59 -38.36
N GLU A 64 -14.34 -2.25 -38.40
CA GLU A 64 -13.17 -1.43 -38.12
C GLU A 64 -12.71 -1.62 -36.67
N ARG A 65 -11.39 -1.79 -36.46
CA ARG A 65 -10.79 -2.00 -35.14
C ARG A 65 -10.81 -0.71 -34.31
N THR A 66 -11.99 -0.39 -33.78
CA THR A 66 -12.24 0.75 -32.89
C THR A 66 -12.06 0.34 -31.43
N PHE A 67 -11.78 1.29 -30.55
CA PHE A 67 -11.66 1.06 -29.11
C PHE A 67 -12.86 0.28 -28.53
N ALA A 68 -14.09 0.63 -28.94
CA ALA A 68 -15.29 -0.08 -28.50
C ALA A 68 -15.31 -1.56 -28.90
N ILE A 69 -14.82 -1.92 -30.10
CA ILE A 69 -14.75 -3.32 -30.54
C ILE A 69 -13.70 -4.10 -29.74
N ILE A 70 -12.59 -3.47 -29.36
CA ILE A 70 -11.53 -4.12 -28.57
C ILE A 70 -12.03 -4.42 -27.15
N PHE A 71 -12.82 -3.53 -26.56
CA PHE A 71 -13.28 -3.63 -25.18
C PHE A 71 -14.67 -4.26 -25.01
N LYS A 72 -15.37 -4.66 -26.07
CA LYS A 72 -16.78 -5.07 -25.97
C LYS A 72 -17.04 -6.34 -25.15
N ASP A 73 -16.04 -7.22 -24.97
CA ASP A 73 -16.27 -8.54 -24.37
C ASP A 73 -16.12 -8.51 -22.83
N LEU A 74 -16.71 -9.53 -22.19
CA LEU A 74 -16.84 -9.62 -20.73
C LEU A 74 -15.49 -9.70 -20.02
N GLU A 75 -14.49 -10.32 -20.65
CA GLU A 75 -13.15 -10.47 -20.09
C GLU A 75 -12.46 -9.11 -19.89
N GLN A 76 -12.62 -8.19 -20.83
CA GLN A 76 -12.08 -6.83 -20.78
C GLN A 76 -12.79 -6.02 -19.69
N GLU A 77 -14.11 -6.20 -19.53
CA GLU A 77 -14.88 -5.57 -18.46
C GLU A 77 -14.36 -6.01 -17.08
N LEU A 78 -14.20 -7.32 -16.87
CA LEU A 78 -13.64 -7.87 -15.64
C LEU A 78 -12.22 -7.36 -15.37
N CYS A 79 -11.36 -7.30 -16.38
CA CYS A 79 -10.00 -6.76 -16.23
C CYS A 79 -10.01 -5.29 -15.79
N LEU A 80 -10.92 -4.47 -16.32
CA LEU A 80 -11.06 -3.07 -15.93
C LEU A 80 -11.65 -2.91 -14.52
N ILE A 81 -12.62 -3.73 -14.13
CA ILE A 81 -13.16 -3.76 -12.76
C ILE A 81 -12.04 -4.07 -11.77
N LEU A 82 -11.26 -5.13 -12.03
CA LEU A 82 -10.12 -5.53 -11.20
C LEU A 82 -9.05 -4.43 -11.15
N THR A 83 -8.80 -3.75 -12.27
CA THR A 83 -7.85 -2.63 -12.36
C THR A 83 -8.29 -1.47 -11.47
N LEU A 84 -9.55 -1.03 -11.59
CA LEU A 84 -10.09 0.08 -10.81
C LEU A 84 -10.14 -0.27 -9.32
N TRP A 85 -10.49 -1.51 -8.99
CA TRP A 85 -10.45 -2.01 -7.63
C TRP A 85 -9.03 -2.04 -7.05
N CYS A 86 -8.04 -2.47 -7.83
CA CYS A 86 -6.63 -2.43 -7.41
C CYS A 86 -6.15 -1.00 -7.12
N ILE A 87 -6.52 -0.04 -7.97
CA ILE A 87 -6.22 1.38 -7.77
C ILE A 87 -6.91 1.90 -6.50
N TRP A 88 -8.16 1.50 -6.23
CA TRP A 88 -8.87 1.83 -5.00
C TRP A 88 -8.11 1.33 -3.76
N LEU A 89 -7.67 0.07 -3.75
CA LEU A 89 -6.91 -0.52 -2.65
C LEU A 89 -5.62 0.27 -2.38
N TRP A 90 -4.89 0.67 -3.42
CA TRP A 90 -3.70 1.50 -3.27
C TRP A 90 -4.04 2.92 -2.81
N PHE A 91 -5.10 3.54 -3.31
CA PHE A 91 -5.47 4.90 -2.92
C PHE A 91 -5.75 4.99 -1.42
N PHE A 92 -6.56 4.07 -0.88
CA PHE A 92 -6.89 4.06 0.54
C PHE A 92 -5.69 3.69 1.41
N ARG A 93 -4.86 2.70 1.00
CA ARG A 93 -3.65 2.35 1.75
C ARG A 93 -2.60 3.48 1.71
N TYR A 94 -2.32 4.05 0.53
CA TYR A 94 -1.28 5.07 0.36
C TYR A 94 -1.63 6.42 1.01
N ARG A 95 -2.92 6.83 0.99
CA ARG A 95 -3.37 8.07 1.68
C ARG A 95 -3.40 7.93 3.20
N LEU A 96 -3.70 6.76 3.75
CA LEU A 96 -3.72 6.56 5.19
C LEU A 96 -2.32 6.41 5.80
N PHE A 97 -1.38 5.77 5.08
CA PHE A 97 -0.07 5.36 5.59
C PHE A 97 1.12 6.24 5.13
N GLN A 98 0.90 7.28 4.32
CA GLN A 98 1.94 8.29 4.00
C GLN A 98 2.41 9.11 5.22
N SER A 99 1.89 8.83 6.41
CA SER A 99 2.23 9.57 7.63
C SER A 99 3.59 9.18 8.22
N ASP A 100 4.24 8.16 7.65
CA ASP A 100 5.39 7.53 8.31
C ASP A 100 6.72 8.12 7.81
N GLY A 101 6.74 8.67 6.59
CA GLY A 101 7.95 9.22 5.96
C GLY A 101 8.37 10.60 6.44
N TYR A 102 7.41 11.49 6.74
CA TYR A 102 7.71 12.86 7.17
C TYR A 102 8.35 12.91 8.56
N LEU A 103 8.15 11.88 9.37
CA LEU A 103 8.69 11.77 10.72
C LEU A 103 10.20 11.56 10.77
N LEU A 104 10.81 10.97 9.74
CA LEU A 104 12.27 10.82 9.66
C LEU A 104 12.98 12.09 9.18
N GLU A 105 12.29 12.95 8.44
CA GLU A 105 12.87 14.19 7.89
C GLU A 105 12.78 15.36 8.86
N LEU A 106 11.74 15.41 9.70
CA LEU A 106 11.78 16.22 10.91
C LEU A 106 12.66 15.48 11.91
N ASP A 107 13.75 16.10 12.35
CA ASP A 107 14.56 15.64 13.49
C ASP A 107 13.71 15.62 14.78
N ILE A 108 12.79 14.66 14.87
CA ILE A 108 11.67 14.61 15.83
C ILE A 108 12.13 14.38 17.26
N LEU A 109 13.27 13.71 17.41
CA LEU A 109 13.87 13.50 18.73
C LEU A 109 14.79 14.66 19.15
N ARG A 110 15.17 15.57 18.23
CA ARG A 110 16.15 16.63 18.47
C ARG A 110 17.28 16.12 19.34
N LEU A 111 17.87 15.01 18.89
CA LEU A 111 18.90 14.29 19.63
C LEU A 111 20.10 15.20 19.94
N ASP A 112 20.27 16.25 19.14
CA ASP A 112 21.24 17.33 19.28
C ASP A 112 21.00 18.25 20.50
N ARG A 113 19.76 18.38 20.99
CA ARG A 113 19.37 19.29 22.10
C ARG A 113 18.98 18.58 23.39
N LEU A 114 19.21 17.27 23.47
CA LEU A 114 18.84 16.47 24.64
C LEU A 114 19.43 17.08 25.92
N ASP A 115 20.71 17.46 25.95
CA ASP A 115 21.36 17.97 27.18
C ASP A 115 20.69 19.23 27.72
N ASP A 116 20.49 20.23 26.85
CA ASP A 116 19.93 21.55 27.21
C ASP A 116 18.48 21.44 27.70
N GLU A 117 17.66 20.56 27.12
CA GLU A 117 16.27 20.36 27.55
C GLU A 117 16.17 19.46 28.79
N THR A 118 17.05 18.45 28.94
CA THR A 118 17.01 17.52 30.08
C THR A 118 17.53 18.20 31.36
N LEU A 119 18.63 18.96 31.28
CA LEU A 119 19.14 19.78 32.39
C LEU A 119 18.10 20.81 32.89
N ARG A 120 17.29 21.37 31.99
CA ARG A 120 16.21 22.29 32.35
C ARG A 120 14.99 21.60 32.96
N SER A 121 14.74 20.35 32.58
CA SER A 121 13.58 19.58 33.06
C SER A 121 13.83 18.84 34.37
N GLY A 122 15.08 18.55 34.73
CA GLY A 122 15.42 17.78 35.94
C GLY A 122 14.94 16.32 35.93
N LYS A 123 14.58 15.78 34.77
CA LYS A 123 14.18 14.37 34.57
C LYS A 123 15.37 13.56 34.06
N SER A 124 15.37 12.24 34.25
CA SER A 124 16.38 11.40 33.58
C SER A 124 16.18 11.39 32.07
N ILE A 125 17.27 11.19 31.31
CA ILE A 125 17.25 11.22 29.84
C ILE A 125 16.26 10.20 29.28
N LEU A 126 16.19 9.01 29.87
CA LEU A 126 15.23 7.97 29.47
C LEU A 126 13.77 8.39 29.68
N ALA A 127 13.44 9.07 30.78
CA ALA A 127 12.08 9.51 31.05
C ALA A 127 11.63 10.62 30.09
N PHE A 128 12.56 11.50 29.71
CA PHE A 128 12.30 12.55 28.72
C PHE A 128 12.05 11.98 27.32
N VAL A 129 12.87 11.02 26.89
CA VAL A 129 12.72 10.35 25.60
C VAL A 129 11.41 9.56 25.53
N ASP A 130 11.05 8.84 26.60
CA ASP A 130 9.79 8.09 26.70
C ASP A 130 8.56 9.02 26.56
N GLU A 131 8.54 10.14 27.29
CA GLU A 131 7.45 11.13 27.19
C GLU A 131 7.33 11.71 25.77
N ARG A 132 8.46 11.95 25.09
CA ARG A 132 8.47 12.42 23.70
C ARG A 132 7.93 11.37 22.73
N ILE A 133 8.31 10.11 22.89
CA ILE A 133 7.81 9.01 22.08
C ILE A 133 6.30 8.82 22.28
N GLN A 134 5.82 8.88 23.51
CA GLN A 134 4.39 8.80 23.82
C GLN A 134 3.61 9.98 23.21
N HIS A 135 4.16 11.20 23.26
CA HIS A 135 3.57 12.35 22.60
C HIS A 135 3.46 12.14 21.09
N LEU A 136 4.54 11.68 20.44
CA LEU A 136 4.57 11.36 19.02
C LEU A 136 3.56 10.26 18.64
N GLN A 137 3.40 9.23 19.49
CA GLN A 137 2.42 8.16 19.29
C GLN A 137 0.96 8.68 19.38
N SER A 138 0.73 9.70 20.20
CA SER A 138 -0.59 10.34 20.36
C SER A 138 -0.96 11.27 19.19
N GLU A 139 0.03 11.95 18.61
CA GLU A 139 -0.15 12.82 17.44
C GLU A 139 -0.27 11.98 16.15
N VAL A 140 0.60 10.97 16.01
CA VAL A 140 0.71 10.11 14.84
C VAL A 140 0.32 8.68 15.19
N SER A 141 -0.92 8.51 15.65
CA SER A 141 -1.44 7.20 16.01
C SER A 141 -1.42 6.25 14.80
N GLY A 142 -0.64 5.16 14.90
CA GLY A 142 -0.60 4.07 13.93
C GLY A 142 0.72 3.88 13.18
N THR A 143 1.73 4.73 13.38
CA THR A 143 3.09 4.50 12.87
C THR A 143 3.74 3.35 13.62
N GLN A 144 3.84 2.17 12.99
CA GLN A 144 4.51 1.01 13.59
C GLN A 144 6.02 1.27 13.83
N LEU A 145 6.58 2.26 13.14
CA LEU A 145 7.94 2.76 13.37
C LEU A 145 8.10 3.38 14.77
N VAL A 146 7.17 4.25 15.21
CA VAL A 146 7.24 4.85 16.57
C VAL A 146 7.13 3.80 17.65
N ASN A 147 6.33 2.74 17.42
CA ASN A 147 6.25 1.61 18.36
C ASN A 147 7.59 0.88 18.52
N ALA A 148 8.42 0.80 17.47
CA ALA A 148 9.74 0.17 17.59
C ALA A 148 10.72 1.00 18.45
N LEU A 149 10.61 2.34 18.43
CA LEU A 149 11.37 3.21 19.34
C LEU A 149 10.90 3.06 20.78
N ASP A 150 9.59 3.03 20.99
CA ASP A 150 8.98 2.79 22.31
C ASP A 150 9.47 1.46 22.91
N LEU A 151 9.43 0.38 22.11
CA LEU A 151 9.91 -0.94 22.52
C LEU A 151 11.41 -0.93 22.88
N ALA A 152 12.22 -0.18 22.12
CA ALA A 152 13.65 0.00 22.39
C ALA A 152 13.89 0.68 23.75
N VAL A 153 13.18 1.79 24.02
CA VAL A 153 13.31 2.54 25.27
C VAL A 153 12.81 1.74 26.47
N GLN A 154 11.68 1.05 26.33
CA GLN A 154 11.19 0.15 27.38
C GLN A 154 12.22 -0.94 27.71
N ARG A 155 12.87 -1.52 26.70
CA ARG A 155 13.92 -2.53 26.93
C ARG A 155 15.14 -1.96 27.63
N LEU A 156 15.57 -0.75 27.29
CA LEU A 156 16.64 -0.04 28.00
C LEU A 156 16.30 0.21 29.47
N ARG A 157 15.06 0.60 29.77
CA ARG A 157 14.61 0.83 31.15
C ARG A 157 14.63 -0.44 32.01
N LEU A 158 14.38 -1.60 31.40
CA LEU A 158 14.32 -2.88 32.10
C LEU A 158 15.70 -3.52 32.28
N ASN A 159 16.51 -3.55 31.23
CA ASN A 159 17.73 -4.37 31.20
C ASN A 159 19.03 -3.57 31.04
N GLN A 160 18.94 -2.25 30.79
CA GLN A 160 20.08 -1.35 30.53
C GLN A 160 21.04 -1.81 29.40
N SER A 161 20.58 -2.74 28.55
CA SER A 161 21.37 -3.29 27.44
C SER A 161 21.00 -2.60 26.13
N PHE A 162 21.94 -1.80 25.60
CA PHE A 162 21.81 -1.16 24.28
C PHE A 162 21.76 -2.17 23.14
N HIS A 163 22.42 -3.32 23.31
CA HIS A 163 22.38 -4.39 22.32
C HIS A 163 20.98 -4.98 22.19
N GLU A 164 20.37 -5.37 23.31
CA GLU A 164 19.00 -5.90 23.34
C GLU A 164 17.97 -4.88 22.85
N ALA A 165 18.15 -3.60 23.19
CA ALA A 165 17.26 -2.53 22.73
C ALA A 165 17.29 -2.39 21.20
N ASN A 166 18.48 -2.45 20.58
CA ASN A 166 18.62 -2.38 19.13
C ASN A 166 18.04 -3.63 18.45
N GLU A 167 18.24 -4.82 19.03
CA GLU A 167 17.71 -6.09 18.52
C GLU A 167 16.18 -6.07 18.49
N VAL A 168 15.55 -5.74 19.63
CA VAL A 168 14.08 -5.68 19.78
C VAL A 168 13.47 -4.63 18.84
N ALA A 169 14.11 -3.47 18.68
CA ALA A 169 13.64 -2.44 17.76
C ALA A 169 13.75 -2.88 16.28
N THR A 170 14.82 -3.60 15.94
CA THR A 170 15.01 -4.14 14.59
C THR A 170 13.99 -5.23 14.28
N GLU A 171 13.73 -6.13 15.22
CA GLU A 171 12.70 -7.17 15.12
C GLU A 171 11.30 -6.57 14.93
N ALA A 172 10.97 -5.52 15.67
CA ALA A 172 9.71 -4.79 15.48
C ALA A 172 9.58 -4.18 14.08
N CYS A 173 10.68 -3.71 13.49
CA CYS A 173 10.70 -3.23 12.11
C CYS A 173 10.56 -4.37 11.08
N ASP A 174 11.13 -5.54 11.34
CA ASP A 174 10.93 -6.74 10.51
C ASP A 174 9.48 -7.21 10.53
N LEU A 175 8.88 -7.29 11.71
CA LEU A 175 7.45 -7.61 11.86
C LEU A 175 6.59 -6.59 11.10
N HIS A 176 6.94 -5.31 11.13
CA HIS A 176 6.24 -4.29 10.35
C HIS A 176 6.30 -4.58 8.84
N LEU A 177 7.47 -4.97 8.32
CA LEU A 177 7.66 -5.33 6.92
C LEU A 177 6.85 -6.57 6.53
N GLU A 178 6.76 -7.58 7.40
CA GLU A 178 5.88 -8.74 7.20
C GLU A 178 4.40 -8.36 7.16
N LEU A 179 3.96 -7.49 8.08
CA LEU A 179 2.59 -6.98 8.11
C LEU A 179 2.25 -6.15 6.87
N LEU A 180 3.18 -5.33 6.37
CA LEU A 180 3.04 -4.61 5.10
C LEU A 180 2.86 -5.59 3.94
N ASN A 181 3.72 -6.61 3.86
CA ASN A 181 3.63 -7.64 2.82
C ASN A 181 2.30 -8.41 2.86
N SER A 182 1.83 -8.77 4.05
CA SER A 182 0.52 -9.42 4.25
C SER A 182 -0.64 -8.52 3.78
N ARG A 183 -0.57 -7.22 4.08
CA ARG A 183 -1.59 -6.25 3.64
C ARG A 183 -1.63 -6.05 2.13
N LEU A 184 -0.49 -6.19 1.45
CA LEU A 184 -0.42 -6.11 -0.02
C LEU A 184 -0.85 -7.42 -0.72
N SER A 185 -1.13 -8.50 0.02
CA SER A 185 -1.46 -9.80 -0.57
C SER A 185 -2.67 -9.75 -1.50
N ILE A 186 -3.74 -9.01 -1.14
CA ILE A 186 -4.94 -8.88 -1.98
C ILE A 186 -4.63 -8.16 -3.29
N SER A 187 -3.81 -7.10 -3.25
CA SER A 187 -3.36 -6.39 -4.45
C SER A 187 -2.48 -7.30 -5.32
N LYS A 188 -1.58 -8.08 -4.72
CA LYS A 188 -0.74 -9.07 -5.42
C LYS A 188 -1.60 -10.16 -6.08
N TYR A 189 -2.65 -10.62 -5.40
CA TYR A 189 -3.60 -11.56 -5.95
C TYR A 189 -4.32 -11.01 -7.19
N ILE A 190 -4.84 -9.77 -7.13
CA ILE A 190 -5.50 -9.14 -8.27
C ILE A 190 -4.55 -9.02 -9.47
N LEU A 191 -3.30 -8.67 -9.20
CA LEU A 191 -2.25 -8.52 -10.21
C LEU A 191 -1.97 -9.83 -10.97
N TRP A 192 -2.08 -10.97 -10.28
CA TRP A 192 -2.00 -12.29 -10.89
C TRP A 192 -3.32 -12.73 -11.55
N ALA A 193 -4.46 -12.29 -11.02
CA ALA A 193 -5.78 -12.62 -11.55
C ALA A 193 -6.04 -12.00 -12.93
N ILE A 194 -5.61 -10.76 -13.19
CA ILE A 194 -5.86 -10.06 -14.46
C ILE A 194 -5.32 -10.85 -15.67
N PRO A 195 -4.03 -11.25 -15.72
CA PRO A 195 -3.52 -12.12 -16.80
C PRO A 195 -4.28 -13.43 -16.94
N SER A 196 -4.73 -14.02 -15.82
CA SER A 196 -5.48 -15.26 -15.82
C SER A 196 -6.87 -15.08 -16.47
N VAL A 197 -7.55 -13.96 -16.21
CA VAL A 197 -8.81 -13.60 -16.90
C VAL A 197 -8.57 -13.41 -18.39
N GLY A 198 -7.49 -12.73 -18.78
CA GLY A 198 -7.13 -12.59 -20.20
C GLY A 198 -6.89 -13.93 -20.89
N PHE A 199 -6.21 -14.86 -20.22
CA PHE A 199 -6.02 -16.23 -20.72
C PHE A 199 -7.33 -17.00 -20.84
N LEU A 200 -8.25 -16.86 -19.89
CA LEU A 200 -9.60 -17.46 -19.99
C LEU A 200 -10.34 -16.97 -21.24
N GLY A 201 -10.25 -15.68 -21.56
CA GLY A 201 -10.81 -15.14 -22.81
C GLY A 201 -10.16 -15.72 -24.07
N THR A 202 -8.85 -15.96 -24.05
CA THR A 202 -8.15 -16.67 -25.12
C THR A 202 -8.66 -18.07 -25.32
N VAL A 203 -8.80 -18.83 -24.22
CA VAL A 203 -9.31 -20.21 -24.26
C VAL A 203 -10.73 -20.20 -24.80
N ARG A 204 -11.59 -19.25 -24.38
CA ARG A 204 -12.96 -19.12 -24.91
C ARG A 204 -12.95 -18.84 -26.41
N GLY A 205 -12.26 -17.78 -26.86
CA GLY A 205 -12.29 -17.37 -28.26
C GLY A 205 -11.67 -18.40 -29.21
N ILE A 206 -10.60 -19.11 -28.80
CA ILE A 206 -10.03 -20.20 -29.60
C ILE A 206 -10.98 -21.39 -29.64
N SER A 207 -11.58 -21.76 -28.50
CA SER A 207 -12.51 -22.88 -28.44
C SER A 207 -13.73 -22.63 -29.33
N GLU A 208 -14.27 -21.40 -29.31
CA GLU A 208 -15.36 -20.97 -30.19
C GLU A 208 -14.97 -21.01 -31.67
N ALA A 209 -13.77 -20.50 -32.01
CA ALA A 209 -13.24 -20.59 -33.37
C ALA A 209 -13.10 -22.04 -33.87
N LEU A 210 -12.66 -22.96 -33.00
CA LEU A 210 -12.53 -24.37 -33.35
C LEU A 210 -13.88 -25.04 -33.58
N THR A 211 -14.93 -24.66 -32.85
CA THR A 211 -16.29 -25.19 -33.11
C THR A 211 -16.84 -24.75 -34.46
N GLN A 212 -16.45 -23.57 -34.94
CA GLN A 212 -16.84 -23.02 -36.24
C GLN A 212 -15.93 -23.47 -37.40
N ALA A 213 -14.92 -24.30 -37.12
CA ALA A 213 -13.97 -24.78 -38.13
C ALA A 213 -14.66 -25.55 -39.27
N HIS A 214 -15.78 -26.24 -38.97
CA HIS A 214 -16.54 -26.96 -39.99
C HIS A 214 -17.25 -26.03 -40.98
N GLU A 215 -17.76 -24.88 -40.52
CA GLU A 215 -18.42 -23.87 -41.37
C GLU A 215 -17.39 -23.18 -42.28
N ALA A 216 -16.18 -22.94 -41.77
CA ALA A 216 -15.08 -22.43 -42.57
C ALA A 216 -14.64 -23.37 -43.69
N MET A 217 -14.72 -24.69 -43.49
CA MET A 217 -14.48 -25.67 -44.56
C MET A 217 -15.54 -25.59 -45.67
N GLN A 218 -16.74 -25.07 -45.37
CA GLN A 218 -17.82 -24.85 -46.33
C GLN A 218 -17.74 -23.47 -47.00
N GLY A 219 -16.75 -22.65 -46.66
CA GLY A 219 -16.48 -21.35 -47.28
C GLY A 219 -16.86 -20.13 -46.46
N ASP A 220 -17.45 -20.29 -45.26
CA ASP A 220 -17.78 -19.17 -44.37
C ASP A 220 -16.75 -19.04 -43.24
N ILE A 221 -15.83 -18.08 -43.40
CA ILE A 221 -14.76 -17.81 -42.42
C ILE A 221 -15.08 -16.64 -41.47
N SER A 222 -16.26 -16.02 -41.61
CA SER A 222 -16.61 -14.78 -40.91
C SER A 222 -16.63 -14.97 -39.38
N GLY A 223 -17.21 -16.09 -38.91
CA GLY A 223 -17.27 -16.45 -37.50
C GLY A 223 -15.90 -16.67 -36.84
N ILE A 224 -14.96 -17.30 -37.56
CA ILE A 224 -13.61 -17.56 -37.04
C ILE A 224 -12.88 -16.25 -36.73
N GLY A 225 -13.00 -15.25 -37.60
CA GLY A 225 -12.37 -13.95 -37.40
C GLY A 225 -12.86 -13.22 -36.15
N ALA A 226 -14.16 -13.29 -35.86
CA ALA A 226 -14.76 -12.73 -34.65
C ALA A 226 -14.27 -13.46 -33.39
N SER A 227 -14.27 -14.80 -33.42
CA SER A 227 -13.84 -15.65 -32.30
C SER A 227 -12.35 -15.48 -31.95
N LEU A 228 -11.48 -15.41 -32.98
CA LEU A 228 -10.07 -15.05 -32.79
C LEU A 228 -9.90 -13.61 -32.27
N GLY A 229 -10.78 -12.70 -32.69
CA GLY A 229 -10.82 -11.33 -32.20
C GLY A 229 -10.98 -11.27 -30.68
N VAL A 230 -11.94 -12.01 -30.14
CA VAL A 230 -12.14 -12.16 -28.68
C VAL A 230 -10.87 -12.68 -28.00
N ALA A 231 -10.27 -13.74 -28.56
CA ALA A 231 -9.12 -14.38 -27.96
C ALA A 231 -7.91 -13.43 -27.85
N PHE A 232 -7.59 -12.72 -28.94
CA PHE A 232 -6.46 -11.78 -28.97
C PHE A 232 -6.73 -10.52 -28.15
N ASN A 233 -7.94 -9.95 -28.23
CA ASN A 233 -8.28 -8.73 -27.50
C ASN A 233 -8.23 -8.98 -25.98
N SER A 234 -8.74 -10.12 -25.51
CA SER A 234 -8.74 -10.49 -24.10
C SER A 234 -7.32 -10.55 -23.52
N THR A 235 -6.39 -11.23 -24.22
CA THR A 235 -4.99 -11.29 -23.77
C THR A 235 -4.32 -9.94 -23.83
N TYR A 236 -4.51 -9.22 -24.94
CA TYR A 236 -3.87 -7.93 -25.16
C TYR A 236 -4.23 -6.93 -24.05
N VAL A 237 -5.52 -6.77 -23.77
CA VAL A 237 -6.01 -5.85 -22.73
C VAL A 237 -5.52 -6.28 -21.36
N ALA A 238 -5.63 -7.57 -21.03
CA ALA A 238 -5.20 -8.09 -19.73
C ALA A 238 -3.70 -7.87 -19.47
N LEU A 239 -2.84 -8.22 -20.45
CA LEU A 239 -1.40 -8.04 -20.33
C LEU A 239 -1.02 -6.56 -20.25
N PHE A 240 -1.65 -5.71 -21.07
CA PHE A 240 -1.37 -4.28 -21.06
C PHE A 240 -1.71 -3.64 -19.72
N LEU A 241 -2.90 -3.92 -19.18
CA LEU A 241 -3.32 -3.42 -17.86
C LEU A 241 -2.43 -4.00 -16.75
N SER A 242 -2.13 -5.30 -16.79
CA SER A 242 -1.27 -5.95 -15.80
C SER A 242 0.14 -5.39 -15.80
N LEU A 243 0.71 -5.04 -16.96
CA LEU A 243 2.05 -4.46 -17.05
C LEU A 243 2.12 -3.11 -16.33
N ILE A 244 1.14 -2.24 -16.58
CA ILE A 244 1.05 -0.92 -15.94
C ILE A 244 0.87 -1.07 -14.43
N LEU A 245 -0.06 -1.93 -14.00
CA LEU A 245 -0.31 -2.17 -12.59
C LEU A 245 0.92 -2.78 -11.90
N MET A 246 1.63 -3.71 -12.54
CA MET A 246 2.83 -4.32 -11.97
C MET A 246 3.94 -3.30 -11.75
N LEU A 247 4.14 -2.39 -12.69
CA LEU A 247 5.10 -1.29 -12.55
C LEU A 247 4.76 -0.39 -11.35
N ILE A 248 3.49 -0.01 -11.21
CA ILE A 248 3.02 0.82 -10.08
C ILE A 248 3.20 0.06 -8.76
N SER A 249 2.75 -1.19 -8.70
CA SER A 249 2.86 -2.05 -7.51
C SER A 249 4.31 -2.18 -7.04
N ASN A 250 5.23 -2.47 -7.96
CA ASN A 250 6.65 -2.61 -7.65
C ASN A 250 7.25 -1.30 -7.12
N THR A 251 6.85 -0.16 -7.70
CA THR A 251 7.30 1.16 -7.26
C THR A 251 6.79 1.47 -5.85
N LEU A 252 5.52 1.17 -5.55
CA LEU A 252 4.93 1.37 -4.23
C LEU A 252 5.61 0.49 -3.18
N GLN A 253 5.75 -0.81 -3.45
CA GLN A 253 6.43 -1.75 -2.55
C GLN A 253 7.86 -1.31 -2.24
N GLY A 254 8.64 -0.93 -3.26
CA GLY A 254 10.00 -0.46 -3.06
C GLY A 254 10.09 0.86 -2.27
N ARG A 255 9.05 1.70 -2.26
CA ARG A 255 9.01 2.90 -1.39
C ARG A 255 8.79 2.54 0.07
N GLU A 256 7.92 1.57 0.35
CA GLU A 256 7.66 1.09 1.72
C GLU A 256 8.87 0.38 2.30
N GLU A 257 9.48 -0.55 1.55
CA GLU A 257 10.69 -1.26 1.99
C GLU A 257 11.85 -0.31 2.28
N ARG A 258 12.06 0.72 1.44
CA ARG A 258 13.08 1.76 1.68
C ARG A 258 12.78 2.59 2.92
N LEU A 259 11.52 2.86 3.23
CA LEU A 259 11.15 3.60 4.43
C LEU A 259 11.49 2.80 5.69
N VAL A 260 11.12 1.52 5.73
CA VAL A 260 11.47 0.62 6.85
C VAL A 260 12.99 0.49 6.99
N ALA A 261 13.71 0.33 5.88
CA ALA A 261 15.17 0.25 5.88
C ALA A 261 15.83 1.54 6.43
N ARG A 262 15.36 2.72 6.01
CA ARG A 262 15.85 4.00 6.56
C ARG A 262 15.60 4.09 8.06
N PHE A 263 14.46 3.60 8.54
CA PHE A 263 14.14 3.63 9.94
C PHE A 263 15.01 2.68 10.78
N LYS A 264 15.24 1.45 10.31
CA LYS A 264 16.22 0.53 10.93
C LYS A 264 17.61 1.16 11.01
N HIS A 265 18.04 1.80 9.93
CA HIS A 265 19.33 2.50 9.89
C HIS A 265 19.38 3.64 10.91
N PHE A 266 18.32 4.45 11.01
CA PHE A 266 18.21 5.51 12.00
C PHE A 266 18.30 5.00 13.44
N ILE A 267 17.60 3.90 13.78
CA ILE A 267 17.67 3.29 15.10
C ILE A 267 19.11 2.89 15.45
N ALA A 268 19.75 2.13 14.56
CA ALA A 268 21.05 1.53 14.82
C ALA A 268 22.19 2.56 14.80
N THR A 269 22.14 3.56 13.93
CA THR A 269 23.26 4.49 13.69
C THR A 269 23.12 5.83 14.42
N SER A 270 21.89 6.27 14.72
CA SER A 270 21.66 7.58 15.34
C SER A 270 21.03 7.45 16.72
N PHE A 271 19.91 6.73 16.84
CA PHE A 271 19.14 6.71 18.08
C PHE A 271 19.87 6.01 19.24
N ILE A 272 20.25 4.74 19.07
CA ILE A 272 20.90 3.94 20.12
C ILE A 272 22.27 4.52 20.52
N PRO A 273 23.17 4.89 19.58
CA PRO A 273 24.47 5.45 19.93
C PRO A 273 24.37 6.76 20.71
N VAL A 274 23.49 7.68 20.30
CA VAL A 274 23.29 8.93 21.04
C VAL A 274 22.74 8.65 22.43
N LEU A 275 21.73 7.79 22.55
CA LEU A 275 21.17 7.48 23.87
C LEU A 275 22.22 6.82 24.80
N SER A 276 23.11 6.00 24.24
CA SER A 276 24.24 5.39 24.96
C SER A 276 25.26 6.41 25.46
N SER A 277 25.72 7.32 24.59
CA SER A 277 26.66 8.36 24.99
C SER A 277 26.08 9.26 26.08
N ARG A 278 24.82 9.66 25.92
CA ARG A 278 24.12 10.55 26.85
C ARG A 278 23.84 9.92 28.21
N LEU A 279 23.45 8.65 28.25
CA LEU A 279 23.27 7.95 29.52
C LEU A 279 24.61 7.76 30.24
N THR A 280 25.68 7.48 29.52
CA THR A 280 27.03 7.36 30.09
C THR A 280 27.48 8.70 30.70
N GLU A 281 27.25 9.82 30.02
CA GLU A 281 27.50 11.18 30.55
C GLU A 281 26.66 11.49 31.79
N GLU A 282 25.35 11.17 31.78
CA GLU A 282 24.45 11.37 32.94
C GLU A 282 24.95 10.59 34.17
N THR A 283 25.39 9.35 33.97
CA THR A 283 25.91 8.50 35.06
C THR A 283 27.22 9.05 35.61
N ALA A 284 28.11 9.58 34.75
CA ALA A 284 29.38 10.18 35.17
C ALA A 284 29.16 11.46 36.00
N ILE A 285 28.25 12.34 35.57
CA ILE A 285 27.92 13.58 36.30
C ILE A 285 27.30 13.28 37.67
N GLN A 286 26.46 12.24 37.76
CA GLN A 286 25.87 11.82 39.05
C GLN A 286 26.93 11.26 40.01
N ALA A 287 27.92 10.52 39.50
CA ALA A 287 29.02 9.99 40.30
C ALA A 287 29.93 11.11 40.86
N ASP A 288 30.31 12.08 40.01
CA ASP A 288 31.12 13.23 40.44
C ASP A 288 30.39 14.08 41.50
N ALA A 289 29.07 14.28 41.35
CA ALA A 289 28.27 15.04 42.30
C ALA A 289 28.07 14.32 43.66
N GLU A 290 28.06 12.98 43.67
CA GLU A 290 28.07 12.20 44.93
C GLU A 290 29.42 12.27 45.62
N GLU A 291 30.53 12.27 44.88
CA GLU A 291 31.90 12.38 45.43
C GLU A 291 32.14 13.77 46.07
N ASP A 292 31.74 14.85 45.40
CA ASP A 292 31.80 16.24 45.91
C ASP A 292 30.88 16.49 47.13
N ALA A 293 29.85 15.66 47.34
CA ALA A 293 28.93 15.78 48.48
C ALA A 293 29.43 15.02 49.73
N ILE A 294 30.45 14.17 49.58
CA ILE A 294 31.03 13.34 50.64
C ILE A 294 32.32 13.97 51.21
N GLU A 295 33.00 14.85 50.47
CA GLU A 295 34.10 15.72 50.96
C GLU A 295 33.61 16.94 51.77
#